data_AF-A0A0L7N3L0-F1
#
_entry.id   AF-A0A0L7N3L0-F1
#
_cell.length_a   1.000
_cell.length_b   1.000
_cell.length_c   1.000
_cell.angle_alpha   90.00
_cell.angle_beta   90.00
_cell.angle_gamma   90.00
#
_symmetry.space_group_name_H-M   'P 1'
#
loop_
_entity.id
_entity.type
_entity.pdbx_description
1 polymer ?
#
loop_
_entity_poly.entity_id
_entity_poly.type
_entity_poly.pdbx_seq_one_letter_code
_entity_poly.pdbx_strand_id
1 'polypeptide(L)'
;MSAHQQEAFNWAVSNFSLQQLIAKYSSMTPRAVISREADEYMQLKTQQAAKSAAELAANAERLTQQEQSLKGVEAELSKISARGLTIQNRFGFGKDFVYEVSNASKFNLSSAQWDAWLFLNGEETSTRHCKVYSSFKYGGGLRAGASMRQNYEVGFMACDNWNTLEVQNAKSKQYQLKLEFASVKDFDERQILPVISPSRADYEKAIADAGKEIENAKMYKGSLK
;
A
#
# COMPACT_ATOMS: atom_id res chain seq x y z
N MET A 1 -3.85 43.13 -9.42
CA MET A 1 -3.89 41.89 -8.62
C MET A 1 -2.48 41.33 -8.60
N SER A 2 -1.93 40.94 -7.44
CA SER A 2 -0.63 40.26 -7.40
C SER A 2 -0.76 38.82 -7.90
N ALA A 3 0.36 38.17 -8.25
CA ALA A 3 0.37 36.76 -8.65
C ALA A 3 -0.29 35.86 -7.59
N HIS A 4 0.00 36.11 -6.31
CA HIS A 4 -0.62 35.38 -5.19
C HIS A 4 -2.14 35.63 -5.07
N GLN A 5 -2.62 36.85 -5.34
CA GLN A 5 -4.06 37.13 -5.34
C GLN A 5 -4.78 36.49 -6.53
N GLN A 6 -4.09 36.34 -7.66
CA GLN A 6 -4.61 35.63 -8.83
C GLN A 6 -4.71 34.13 -8.59
N GLU A 7 -3.69 33.53 -7.97
CA GLU A 7 -3.73 32.14 -7.53
C GLU A 7 -4.85 31.89 -6.53
N ALA A 8 -4.99 32.76 -5.51
CA ALA A 8 -6.06 32.68 -4.53
C ALA A 8 -7.46 32.81 -5.15
N PHE A 9 -7.63 33.71 -6.14
CA PHE A 9 -8.89 33.84 -6.86
C PHE A 9 -9.20 32.59 -7.68
N ASN A 10 -8.22 32.08 -8.44
CA ASN A 10 -8.38 30.86 -9.23
C ASN A 10 -8.72 29.64 -8.36
N TRP A 11 -8.10 29.53 -7.17
CA TRP A 11 -8.43 28.52 -6.18
C TRP A 11 -9.88 28.66 -5.70
N ALA A 12 -10.28 29.86 -5.28
CA ALA A 12 -11.61 30.15 -4.74
C ALA A 12 -12.73 29.83 -5.73
N VAL A 13 -12.48 30.02 -7.02
CA VAL A 13 -13.48 29.83 -8.09
C VAL A 13 -13.31 28.52 -8.85
N SER A 14 -12.37 27.66 -8.43
CA SER A 14 -11.98 26.43 -9.16
C SER A 14 -13.13 25.47 -9.46
N ASN A 15 -14.17 25.47 -8.61
CA ASN A 15 -15.35 24.62 -8.75
C ASN A 15 -16.57 25.33 -9.40
N PHE A 16 -16.38 26.56 -9.90
CA PHE A 16 -17.44 27.34 -10.52
C PHE A 16 -17.32 27.37 -12.04
N SER A 17 -18.44 27.16 -12.73
CA SER A 17 -18.60 27.68 -14.09
C SER A 17 -18.76 29.20 -14.08
N LEU A 18 -18.47 29.86 -15.21
CA LEU A 18 -18.61 31.31 -15.34
C LEU A 18 -20.03 31.80 -15.00
N GLN A 19 -21.07 31.04 -15.38
CA GLN A 19 -22.47 31.37 -15.08
C GLN A 19 -22.76 31.28 -13.58
N GLN A 20 -22.28 30.24 -12.90
CA GLN A 20 -22.44 30.09 -11.45
C GLN A 20 -21.69 31.19 -10.69
N LEU A 21 -20.52 31.60 -11.18
CA LEU A 21 -19.76 32.70 -10.60
C LEU A 21 -20.54 34.02 -10.71
N ILE A 22 -21.03 34.36 -11.91
CA ILE A 22 -21.83 35.58 -12.13
C ILE A 22 -23.12 35.56 -11.29
N ALA A 23 -23.76 34.40 -11.16
CA ALA A 23 -24.98 34.25 -10.36
C ALA A 23 -24.73 34.35 -8.84
N LYS A 24 -23.67 33.71 -8.32
CA LYS A 24 -23.34 33.72 -6.89
C LYS A 24 -22.66 35.03 -6.46
N TYR A 25 -21.93 35.67 -7.37
CA TYR A 25 -21.04 36.81 -7.09
C TYR A 25 -21.24 38.00 -8.05
N SER A 26 -22.49 38.34 -8.35
CA SER A 26 -22.87 39.35 -9.35
C SER A 26 -22.30 40.76 -9.14
N SER A 27 -21.82 41.09 -7.94
CA SER A 27 -21.28 42.41 -7.60
C SER A 27 -20.15 42.37 -6.55
N MET A 28 -19.50 41.23 -6.37
CA MET A 28 -18.39 41.10 -5.40
C MET A 28 -17.04 41.38 -6.05
N THR A 29 -16.14 42.04 -5.31
CA THR A 29 -14.75 42.19 -5.75
C THR A 29 -14.01 40.85 -5.64
N PRO A 30 -12.96 40.59 -6.43
CA PRO A 30 -12.16 39.37 -6.32
C PRO A 30 -11.67 39.08 -4.89
N ARG A 31 -11.30 40.11 -4.12
CA ARG A 31 -10.89 39.98 -2.71
C ARG A 31 -12.04 39.49 -1.82
N ALA A 32 -13.25 40.00 -2.03
CA ALA A 32 -14.43 39.58 -1.28
C ALA A 32 -14.84 38.14 -1.63
N VAL A 33 -14.71 37.74 -2.90
CA VAL A 33 -14.92 36.35 -3.34
C VAL A 33 -13.93 35.40 -2.67
N ILE A 34 -12.63 35.71 -2.71
CA ILE A 34 -11.58 34.91 -2.04
C ILE A 34 -11.89 34.75 -0.54
N SER A 35 -12.19 35.85 0.15
CA SER A 35 -12.45 35.78 1.59
C SER A 35 -13.67 34.91 1.91
N ARG A 36 -14.76 35.05 1.14
CA ARG A 36 -16.00 34.30 1.38
C ARG A 36 -15.85 32.82 1.08
N GLU A 37 -15.28 32.47 -0.08
CA GLU A 37 -15.03 31.06 -0.42
C GLU A 37 -14.05 30.41 0.55
N ALA A 38 -13.02 31.14 1.01
CA ALA A 38 -12.13 30.64 2.05
C ALA A 38 -12.87 30.36 3.36
N ASP A 39 -13.75 31.25 3.80
CA ASP A 39 -14.54 31.05 5.03
C ASP A 39 -15.53 29.88 4.90
N GLU A 40 -16.28 29.80 3.79
CA GLU A 40 -17.21 28.69 3.50
C GLU A 40 -16.45 27.35 3.43
N TYR A 41 -15.29 27.32 2.77
CA TYR A 41 -14.47 26.12 2.65
C TYR A 41 -13.86 25.69 4.00
N MET A 42 -13.33 26.63 4.79
CA MET A 42 -12.82 26.34 6.13
C MET A 42 -13.92 25.79 7.04
N GLN A 43 -15.13 26.35 6.99
CA GLN A 43 -16.27 25.85 7.76
C GLN A 43 -16.63 24.42 7.36
N LEU A 44 -16.73 24.14 6.05
CA LEU A 44 -17.00 22.81 5.52
C LEU A 44 -15.95 21.79 5.98
N LYS A 45 -14.66 22.11 5.83
CA LYS A 45 -13.57 21.21 6.21
C LYS A 45 -13.47 21.02 7.72
N THR A 46 -13.78 22.04 8.52
CA THR A 46 -13.87 21.92 9.98
C THR A 46 -14.97 20.95 10.39
N GLN A 47 -16.15 21.02 9.75
CA GLN A 47 -17.23 20.08 9.99
C GLN A 47 -16.87 18.65 9.57
N GLN A 48 -16.18 18.48 8.43
CA GLN A 48 -15.68 17.16 7.98
C GLN A 48 -14.68 16.55 8.97
N ALA A 49 -13.73 17.35 9.46
CA ALA A 49 -12.77 16.92 10.48
C ALA A 49 -13.46 16.55 11.79
N ALA A 50 -14.40 17.37 12.27
CA ALA A 50 -15.17 17.10 13.48
C ALA A 50 -16.00 15.83 13.37
N LYS A 51 -16.65 15.59 12.22
CA LYS A 51 -17.39 14.35 11.94
C LYS A 51 -16.45 13.14 11.98
N SER A 52 -15.30 13.20 11.31
CA SER A 52 -14.32 12.11 11.28
C SER A 52 -13.77 11.82 12.68
N ALA A 53 -13.50 12.85 13.48
CA ALA A 53 -13.06 12.72 14.87
C ALA A 53 -14.14 12.10 15.77
N ALA A 54 -15.40 12.49 15.60
CA ALA A 54 -16.52 11.90 16.32
C ALA A 54 -16.72 10.42 15.94
N GLU A 55 -16.61 10.07 14.66
CA GLU A 55 -16.68 8.68 14.20
C GLU A 55 -15.50 7.84 14.71
N LEU A 56 -14.29 8.39 14.71
CA LEU A 56 -13.12 7.74 15.30
C LEU A 56 -13.32 7.45 16.79
N ALA A 57 -13.83 8.42 17.56
CA ALA A 57 -14.12 8.26 18.97
C ALA A 57 -15.23 7.22 19.21
N ALA A 58 -16.32 7.29 18.45
CA ALA A 58 -17.44 6.35 18.54
C ALA A 58 -17.05 4.91 18.19
N ASN A 59 -16.04 4.73 17.35
CA ASN A 59 -15.56 3.41 16.92
C ASN A 59 -14.27 2.95 17.62
N ALA A 60 -13.80 3.66 18.65
CA ALA A 60 -12.47 3.44 19.22
C ALA A 60 -12.25 1.99 19.72
N GLU A 61 -13.24 1.40 20.38
CA GLU A 61 -13.16 0.02 20.87
C GLU A 61 -13.12 -0.99 19.71
N ARG A 62 -14.04 -0.86 18.74
CA ARG A 62 -14.07 -1.68 17.52
C ARG A 62 -12.72 -1.64 16.80
N LEU A 63 -12.15 -0.45 16.61
CA LEU A 63 -10.86 -0.27 15.94
C LEU A 63 -9.72 -0.94 16.72
N THR A 64 -9.73 -0.83 18.04
CA THR A 64 -8.74 -1.50 18.90
C THR A 64 -8.82 -3.02 18.79
N GLN A 65 -10.03 -3.59 18.82
CA GLN A 65 -10.25 -5.03 18.65
C GLN A 65 -9.80 -5.49 17.25
N GLN A 66 -10.09 -4.71 16.22
CA GLN A 66 -9.65 -4.99 14.86
C GLN A 66 -8.13 -4.97 14.71
N GLU A 67 -7.45 -3.97 15.28
CA GLU A 67 -5.98 -3.89 15.30
C GLU A 67 -5.35 -5.08 16.04
N GLN A 68 -5.92 -5.50 17.16
CA GLN A 68 -5.46 -6.69 17.89
C GLN A 68 -5.68 -7.96 17.07
N SER A 69 -6.84 -8.10 16.42
CA SER A 69 -7.12 -9.23 15.53
C SER A 69 -6.14 -9.27 14.36
N LEU A 70 -5.86 -8.12 13.72
CA LEU A 70 -4.87 -8.02 12.64
C LEU A 70 -3.48 -8.44 13.11
N LYS A 71 -3.01 -7.92 14.25
CA LYS A 71 -1.73 -8.33 14.84
C LYS A 71 -1.67 -9.82 15.11
N GLY A 72 -2.77 -10.41 15.58
CA GLY A 72 -2.88 -11.86 15.79
C GLY A 72 -2.75 -12.65 14.48
N VAL A 73 -3.38 -12.19 13.39
CA VAL A 73 -3.26 -12.81 12.06
C VAL A 73 -1.85 -12.63 11.51
N GLU A 74 -1.26 -11.44 11.60
CA GLU A 74 0.11 -11.16 11.16
C GLU A 74 1.15 -11.99 11.94
N ALA A 75 0.95 -12.18 13.25
CA ALA A 75 1.79 -13.04 14.07
C ALA A 75 1.69 -14.51 13.68
N GLU A 76 0.55 -14.97 13.17
CA GLU A 76 0.44 -16.30 12.57
C GLU A 76 1.11 -16.37 11.20
N LEU A 77 0.90 -15.36 10.35
CA LEU A 77 1.51 -15.31 9.03
C LEU A 77 3.04 -15.22 9.08
N SER A 78 3.61 -14.59 10.11
CA SER A 78 5.06 -14.52 10.31
C SER A 78 5.72 -15.86 10.62
N LYS A 79 4.93 -16.88 11.01
CA LYS A 79 5.40 -18.26 11.21
C LYS A 79 5.58 -19.01 9.88
N ILE A 80 5.10 -18.44 8.78
CA ILE A 80 5.34 -18.98 7.44
C ILE A 80 6.69 -18.43 6.97
N SER A 81 7.57 -19.34 6.57
CA SER A 81 8.91 -19.00 6.09
C SER A 81 9.20 -19.69 4.77
N ALA A 82 10.10 -19.10 3.99
CA ALA A 82 10.61 -19.73 2.80
C ALA A 82 12.13 -19.66 2.77
N ARG A 83 12.75 -20.76 2.34
CA ARG A 83 14.19 -20.87 2.18
C ARG A 83 14.49 -21.14 0.71
N GLY A 84 15.24 -20.23 0.08
CA GLY A 84 15.76 -20.47 -1.25
C GLY A 84 16.80 -21.58 -1.24
N LEU A 85 16.70 -22.48 -2.21
CA LEU A 85 17.60 -23.63 -2.33
C LEU A 85 18.62 -23.38 -3.44
N THR A 86 18.15 -23.15 -4.66
CA THR A 86 19.04 -22.97 -5.82
C THR A 86 18.31 -22.40 -7.03
N ILE A 87 19.05 -22.01 -8.06
CA ILE A 87 18.52 -21.86 -9.43
C ILE A 87 19.05 -23.05 -10.23
N GLN A 88 18.15 -23.84 -10.81
CA GLN A 88 18.48 -25.02 -11.61
C GLN A 88 17.97 -24.87 -13.05
N ASN A 89 18.58 -25.59 -13.98
CA ASN A 89 18.07 -25.63 -15.35
C ASN A 89 16.76 -26.43 -15.37
N ARG A 90 15.75 -25.89 -16.04
CA ARG A 90 14.50 -26.60 -16.29
C ARG A 90 14.73 -27.62 -17.41
N PHE A 91 14.04 -28.75 -17.35
CA PHE A 91 14.03 -29.70 -18.48
C PHE A 91 13.36 -29.03 -19.69
N GLY A 92 14.14 -28.77 -20.75
CA GLY A 92 13.74 -27.93 -21.88
C GLY A 92 14.48 -26.58 -21.90
N PHE A 93 13.74 -25.48 -21.90
CA PHE A 93 14.28 -24.10 -21.89
C PHE A 93 13.94 -23.39 -20.56
N GLY A 94 14.83 -22.53 -20.09
CA GLY A 94 14.65 -21.70 -18.89
C GLY A 94 15.33 -22.22 -17.63
N LYS A 95 15.20 -21.46 -16.55
CA LYS A 95 15.74 -21.80 -15.23
C LYS A 95 14.62 -21.72 -14.20
N ASP A 96 14.68 -22.59 -13.19
CA ASP A 96 13.76 -22.56 -12.06
C ASP A 96 14.51 -22.15 -10.80
N PHE A 97 14.03 -21.11 -10.14
CA PHE A 97 14.34 -20.83 -8.77
C PHE A 97 13.55 -21.79 -7.88
N VAL A 98 14.29 -22.62 -7.16
CA VAL A 98 13.75 -23.63 -6.25
C VAL A 98 13.85 -23.13 -4.82
N TYR A 99 12.76 -23.23 -4.09
CA TYR A 99 12.67 -22.88 -2.68
C TYR A 99 11.74 -23.83 -1.94
N GLU A 100 11.91 -23.94 -0.63
CA GLU A 100 11.00 -24.67 0.24
C GLU A 100 10.23 -23.66 1.09
N VAL A 101 8.90 -23.82 1.13
CA VAL A 101 8.01 -23.06 2.00
C VAL A 101 7.63 -23.94 3.17
N SER A 102 7.81 -23.43 4.39
CA SER A 102 7.36 -24.06 5.63
C SER A 102 6.23 -23.22 6.25
N ASN A 103 5.10 -23.86 6.54
CA ASN A 103 3.93 -23.22 7.13
C ASN A 103 3.76 -23.67 8.58
N ALA A 104 4.36 -22.94 9.51
CA ALA A 104 4.13 -23.16 10.95
C ALA A 104 2.95 -22.33 11.50
N SER A 105 2.14 -21.73 10.63
CA SER A 105 0.91 -21.02 11.04
C SER A 105 -0.25 -22.00 11.23
N LYS A 106 -1.34 -21.51 11.83
CA LYS A 106 -2.61 -22.23 11.90
C LYS A 106 -3.42 -22.26 10.60
N PHE A 107 -3.01 -21.53 9.56
CA PHE A 107 -3.79 -21.39 8.32
C PHE A 107 -3.39 -22.42 7.27
N ASN A 108 -4.34 -22.80 6.42
CA ASN A 108 -4.09 -23.60 5.22
C ASN A 108 -3.99 -22.64 4.03
N LEU A 109 -2.94 -22.74 3.21
CA LEU A 109 -2.67 -21.79 2.13
C LEU A 109 -2.92 -22.40 0.74
N SER A 110 -3.66 -21.69 -0.10
CA SER A 110 -3.76 -22.02 -1.53
C SER A 110 -2.69 -21.31 -2.36
N SER A 111 -2.32 -20.10 -1.97
CA SER A 111 -1.30 -19.29 -2.66
C SER A 111 -0.74 -18.17 -1.80
N ALA A 112 0.43 -17.67 -2.21
CA ALA A 112 1.10 -16.53 -1.59
C ALA A 112 2.06 -15.86 -2.58
N GLN A 113 2.36 -14.57 -2.37
CA GLN A 113 3.44 -13.85 -3.02
C GLN A 113 4.58 -13.58 -2.05
N TRP A 114 5.78 -13.50 -2.62
CA TRP A 114 7.02 -13.30 -1.91
C TRP A 114 7.80 -12.16 -2.54
N ASP A 115 8.35 -11.29 -1.70
CA ASP A 115 9.47 -10.45 -2.07
C ASP A 115 10.75 -11.27 -1.95
N ALA A 116 11.45 -11.45 -3.06
CA ALA A 116 12.65 -12.27 -3.13
C ALA A 116 13.87 -11.43 -3.51
N TRP A 117 14.98 -11.64 -2.82
CA TRP A 117 16.27 -11.00 -3.09
C TRP A 117 17.35 -12.04 -3.31
N LEU A 118 18.24 -11.75 -4.26
CA LEU A 118 19.43 -12.55 -4.55
C LEU A 118 20.70 -11.79 -4.16
N PHE A 119 21.40 -12.31 -3.17
CA PHE A 119 22.67 -11.81 -2.68
C PHE A 119 23.83 -12.59 -3.30
N LEU A 120 24.80 -11.89 -3.90
CA LEU A 120 25.99 -12.48 -4.50
C LEU A 120 27.24 -12.24 -3.64
N ASN A 121 28.12 -13.24 -3.56
CA ASN A 121 29.47 -13.09 -3.00
C ASN A 121 29.53 -12.50 -1.57
N GLY A 122 28.47 -12.68 -0.76
CA GLY A 122 28.40 -12.15 0.62
C GLY A 122 28.04 -10.67 0.72
N GLU A 123 27.45 -10.07 -0.33
CA GLU A 123 26.95 -8.69 -0.27
C GLU A 123 25.91 -8.51 0.84
N GLU A 124 25.94 -7.38 1.55
CA GLU A 124 24.99 -7.07 2.63
C GLU A 124 23.65 -6.52 2.10
N THR A 125 23.68 -5.90 0.92
CA THR A 125 22.50 -5.34 0.25
C THR A 125 22.47 -5.81 -1.20
N SER A 126 21.27 -5.99 -1.73
CA SER A 126 21.08 -6.43 -3.12
C SER A 126 19.99 -5.63 -3.80
N THR A 127 20.29 -5.17 -5.01
CA THR A 127 19.31 -4.57 -5.94
C THR A 127 18.60 -5.63 -6.78
N ARG A 128 19.00 -6.90 -6.68
CA ARG A 128 18.43 -8.04 -7.43
C ARG A 128 17.19 -8.54 -6.71
N HIS A 129 16.14 -7.73 -6.75
CA HIS A 129 14.82 -8.03 -6.18
C HIS A 129 13.83 -8.50 -7.25
N CYS A 130 12.90 -9.36 -6.86
CA CYS A 130 11.80 -9.82 -7.70
C CYS A 130 10.59 -10.25 -6.86
N LYS A 131 9.39 -10.16 -7.44
CA LYS A 131 8.17 -10.74 -6.87
C LYS A 131 8.00 -12.18 -7.37
N VAL A 132 7.80 -13.11 -6.45
CA VAL A 132 7.64 -14.53 -6.72
C VAL A 132 6.25 -14.98 -6.28
N TYR A 133 5.50 -15.63 -7.16
CA TYR A 133 4.18 -16.18 -6.84
C TYR A 133 4.25 -17.69 -6.62
N SER A 134 3.69 -18.15 -5.51
CA SER A 134 3.50 -19.57 -5.19
C SER A 134 2.04 -19.96 -5.31
N SER A 135 1.77 -21.01 -6.09
CA SER A 135 0.49 -21.72 -6.05
C SER A 135 0.68 -23.11 -5.45
N PHE A 136 -0.03 -23.40 -4.37
CA PHE A 136 0.03 -24.69 -3.69
C PHE A 136 -1.09 -25.64 -4.13
N LYS A 137 -2.00 -25.19 -5.01
CA LYS A 137 -3.21 -25.92 -5.43
C LYS A 137 -2.90 -27.30 -6.01
N TYR A 138 -1.90 -27.38 -6.88
CA TYR A 138 -1.52 -28.62 -7.55
C TYR A 138 -0.98 -29.69 -6.58
N GLY A 139 -0.55 -29.30 -5.38
CA GLY A 139 -0.14 -30.19 -4.30
C GLY A 139 -1.23 -30.45 -3.25
N GLY A 140 -2.49 -30.09 -3.51
CA GLY A 140 -3.57 -30.18 -2.52
C GLY A 140 -3.57 -29.07 -1.47
N GLY A 141 -2.83 -27.99 -1.71
CA GLY A 141 -2.65 -26.85 -0.81
C GLY A 141 -1.54 -27.07 0.24
N LEU A 142 -1.03 -25.96 0.79
CA LEU A 142 -0.02 -25.99 1.85
C LEU A 142 -0.72 -25.95 3.21
N ARG A 143 -0.87 -27.11 3.85
CA ARG A 143 -1.56 -27.26 5.13
C ARG A 143 -0.77 -26.66 6.30
N ALA A 144 -1.48 -26.33 7.38
CA ALA A 144 -0.86 -25.97 8.66
C ALA A 144 0.11 -27.05 9.14
N GLY A 145 1.31 -26.64 9.55
CA GLY A 145 2.41 -27.51 9.99
C GLY A 145 3.18 -28.22 8.88
N ALA A 146 2.81 -28.03 7.60
CA ALA A 146 3.46 -28.70 6.47
C ALA A 146 4.54 -27.84 5.81
N SER A 147 5.41 -28.50 5.04
CA SER A 147 6.33 -27.85 4.11
C SER A 147 6.07 -28.32 2.68
N MET A 148 6.33 -27.45 1.71
CA MET A 148 6.22 -27.78 0.29
C MET A 148 7.33 -27.13 -0.51
N ARG A 149 7.99 -27.94 -1.35
CA ARG A 149 8.94 -27.44 -2.34
C ARG A 149 8.21 -26.76 -3.49
N GLN A 150 8.72 -25.62 -3.93
CA GLN A 150 8.18 -24.80 -5.01
C GLN A 150 9.28 -24.50 -6.03
N ASN A 151 8.85 -24.35 -7.28
CA ASN A 151 9.70 -23.94 -8.38
C ASN A 151 9.06 -22.69 -9.01
N TYR A 152 9.85 -21.65 -9.22
CA TYR A 152 9.43 -20.42 -9.87
C TYR A 152 10.31 -20.16 -11.09
N GLU A 153 9.69 -19.84 -12.22
CA GLU A 153 10.42 -19.59 -13.47
C GLU A 153 11.25 -18.32 -13.39
N VAL A 154 12.52 -18.44 -13.78
CA VAL A 154 13.46 -17.32 -13.89
C VAL A 154 13.75 -17.07 -15.36
N GLY A 155 13.52 -15.84 -15.81
CA GLY A 155 13.72 -15.36 -17.17
C GLY A 155 12.42 -15.11 -17.94
N PHE A 156 12.53 -14.34 -19.03
CA PHE A 156 11.46 -13.90 -19.92
C PHE A 156 10.26 -13.30 -19.16
N MET A 157 10.39 -12.01 -18.83
CA MET A 157 9.44 -11.19 -18.06
C MET A 157 9.40 -11.45 -16.54
N ALA A 158 10.16 -12.42 -16.01
CA ALA A 158 10.23 -12.71 -14.58
C ALA A 158 11.69 -12.77 -14.08
N CYS A 159 12.00 -11.94 -13.07
CA CYS A 159 13.31 -11.92 -12.38
C CYS A 159 14.53 -11.91 -13.32
N ASP A 160 14.49 -11.16 -14.43
CA ASP A 160 15.56 -11.15 -15.44
C ASP A 160 16.93 -10.73 -14.86
N ASN A 161 16.92 -9.92 -13.80
CA ASN A 161 18.10 -9.52 -13.02
C ASN A 161 18.79 -10.69 -12.29
N TRP A 162 18.17 -11.87 -12.23
CA TRP A 162 18.75 -13.11 -11.67
C TRP A 162 19.39 -14.00 -12.74
N ASN A 163 19.32 -13.63 -14.02
CA ASN A 163 19.88 -14.40 -15.13
C ASN A 163 21.10 -13.73 -15.81
N THR A 164 21.75 -12.76 -15.16
CA THR A 164 22.90 -12.03 -15.72
C THR A 164 24.20 -12.85 -15.69
N LEU A 165 25.19 -12.46 -16.50
CA LEU A 165 26.53 -13.07 -16.46
C LEU A 165 27.21 -12.92 -15.09
N GLU A 166 26.97 -11.80 -14.41
CA GLU A 166 27.46 -11.57 -13.05
C GLU A 166 26.90 -12.61 -12.08
N VAL A 167 25.58 -12.84 -12.10
CA VAL A 167 24.94 -13.87 -11.27
C VAL A 167 25.47 -15.26 -11.65
N GLN A 168 25.65 -15.54 -12.93
CA GLN A 168 26.15 -16.84 -13.38
C GLN A 168 27.57 -17.12 -12.87
N ASN A 169 28.44 -16.12 -12.89
CA ASN A 169 29.85 -16.21 -12.50
C ASN A 169 30.09 -15.96 -10.99
N ALA A 170 29.06 -15.67 -10.20
CA ALA A 170 29.19 -15.46 -8.76
C ALA A 170 29.66 -16.74 -8.04
N LYS A 171 30.58 -16.58 -7.10
CA LYS A 171 31.16 -17.67 -6.30
C LYS A 171 30.19 -18.20 -5.26
N SER A 172 29.34 -17.32 -4.72
CA SER A 172 28.27 -17.69 -3.80
C SER A 172 26.98 -16.93 -4.11
N LYS A 173 25.85 -17.57 -3.81
CA LYS A 173 24.49 -17.07 -3.99
C LYS A 173 23.70 -17.34 -2.73
N GLN A 174 23.03 -16.34 -2.21
CA GLN A 174 22.13 -16.45 -1.09
C GLN A 174 20.79 -15.84 -1.47
N TYR A 175 19.71 -16.51 -1.11
CA TYR A 175 18.36 -16.09 -1.43
C TYR A 175 17.63 -15.73 -0.14
N GLN A 176 16.95 -14.60 -0.13
CA GLN A 176 16.06 -14.21 0.93
C GLN A 176 14.65 -14.08 0.36
N LEU A 177 13.68 -14.68 1.03
CA LEU A 177 12.27 -14.54 0.69
C LEU A 177 11.53 -13.96 1.89
N LYS A 178 10.73 -12.93 1.63
CA LYS A 178 9.82 -12.35 2.62
C LYS A 178 8.39 -12.50 2.12
N LEU A 179 7.54 -13.08 2.97
CA LEU A 179 6.14 -13.24 2.66
C LEU A 179 5.44 -11.88 2.56
N GLU A 180 4.64 -11.68 1.52
CA GLU A 180 3.73 -10.54 1.43
C GLU A 180 2.38 -10.91 2.05
N PHE A 181 2.14 -10.50 3.29
CA PHE A 181 0.98 -10.95 4.08
C PHE A 181 -0.37 -10.67 3.40
N ALA A 182 -0.51 -9.54 2.71
CA ALA A 182 -1.74 -9.16 2.01
C ALA A 182 -2.06 -10.06 0.79
N SER A 183 -1.08 -10.83 0.31
CA SER A 183 -1.24 -11.71 -0.86
C SER A 183 -1.69 -13.12 -0.50
N VAL A 184 -1.65 -13.50 0.78
CA VAL A 184 -1.83 -14.88 1.22
C VAL A 184 -3.30 -15.26 1.18
N LYS A 185 -3.61 -16.38 0.53
CA LYS A 185 -4.97 -16.89 0.38
C LYS A 185 -5.17 -18.27 1.02
N ASP A 186 -6.35 -18.48 1.57
CA ASP A 186 -6.79 -19.77 2.10
C ASP A 186 -7.29 -20.71 0.98
N PHE A 187 -7.71 -21.92 1.35
CA PHE A 187 -8.22 -22.93 0.40
C PHE A 187 -9.51 -22.49 -0.32
N ASP A 188 -10.25 -21.54 0.23
CA ASP A 188 -11.44 -20.95 -0.39
C ASP A 188 -11.09 -19.70 -1.22
N GLU A 189 -9.80 -19.45 -1.48
CA GLU A 189 -9.27 -18.30 -2.21
C GLU A 189 -9.51 -16.94 -1.53
N ARG A 190 -9.86 -16.93 -0.25
CA ARG A 190 -10.05 -15.71 0.54
C ARG A 190 -8.72 -15.23 1.08
N GLN A 191 -8.54 -13.92 1.13
CA GLN A 191 -7.38 -13.33 1.79
C GLN A 191 -7.40 -13.67 3.28
N ILE A 192 -6.28 -14.19 3.78
CA ILE A 192 -6.14 -14.52 5.20
C ILE A 192 -6.00 -13.26 6.03
N LEU A 193 -5.21 -12.29 5.57
CA LEU A 193 -5.14 -10.96 6.18
C LEU A 193 -6.31 -10.11 5.68
N PRO A 194 -7.31 -9.79 6.53
CA PRO A 194 -8.47 -9.03 6.08
C PRO A 194 -8.10 -7.58 5.82
N VAL A 195 -8.69 -7.00 4.76
CA VAL A 195 -8.64 -5.55 4.52
C VAL A 195 -9.76 -4.91 5.33
N ILE A 196 -9.39 -4.06 6.30
CA ILE A 196 -10.34 -3.37 7.17
C ILE A 196 -10.45 -1.92 6.72
N SER A 197 -11.66 -1.50 6.36
CA SER A 197 -11.98 -0.11 6.07
C SER A 197 -13.40 0.21 6.56
N PRO A 198 -13.63 1.36 7.21
CA PRO A 198 -12.63 2.35 7.61
C PRO A 198 -11.78 1.86 8.80
N SER A 199 -10.47 2.05 8.69
CA SER A 199 -9.46 1.83 9.72
C SER A 199 -9.20 3.11 10.52
N ARG A 200 -8.44 3.00 11.63
CA ARG A 200 -7.99 4.17 12.39
C ARG A 200 -7.18 5.13 11.52
N ALA A 201 -6.27 4.59 10.72
CA ALA A 201 -5.46 5.36 9.79
C ALA A 201 -6.30 6.11 8.75
N ASP A 202 -7.43 5.53 8.29
CA ASP A 202 -8.34 6.21 7.37
C ASP A 202 -8.97 7.46 8.02
N TYR A 203 -9.42 7.34 9.27
CA TYR A 203 -9.95 8.48 10.02
C TYR A 203 -8.89 9.54 10.31
N GLU A 204 -7.70 9.13 10.79
CA GLU A 204 -6.59 10.04 11.06
C GLU A 204 -6.14 10.78 9.80
N LYS A 205 -6.07 10.06 8.67
CA LYS A 205 -5.79 10.66 7.36
C LYS A 205 -6.86 11.67 6.97
N ALA A 206 -8.14 11.33 7.09
CA ALA A 206 -9.23 12.25 6.76
C ALA A 206 -9.20 13.54 7.60
N ILE A 207 -8.89 13.42 8.90
CA ILE A 207 -8.73 14.58 9.81
C ILE A 207 -7.51 15.42 9.39
N ALA A 208 -6.37 14.78 9.14
CA ALA A 208 -5.14 15.47 8.75
C ALA A 208 -5.27 16.17 7.39
N ASP A 209 -5.88 15.51 6.41
CA ASP A 209 -6.11 16.08 5.09
C ASP A 209 -7.10 17.26 5.17
N ALA A 210 -8.17 17.16 5.96
CA ALA A 210 -9.04 18.31 6.23
C ALA A 210 -8.30 19.48 6.91
N GLY A 211 -7.38 19.19 7.83
CA GLY A 211 -6.52 20.20 8.46
C GLY A 211 -5.61 20.92 7.47
N LYS A 212 -4.96 20.19 6.55
CA LYS A 212 -4.15 20.78 5.48
C LYS A 212 -4.97 21.68 4.56
N GLU A 213 -6.17 21.25 4.20
CA GLU A 213 -7.10 22.02 3.38
C GLU A 213 -7.53 23.34 4.06
N ILE A 214 -7.74 23.31 5.37
CA ILE A 214 -8.01 24.52 6.17
C ILE A 214 -6.80 25.48 6.15
N GLU A 215 -5.58 24.96 6.35
CA GLU A 215 -4.37 25.81 6.31
C GLU A 215 -4.15 26.41 4.92
N ASN A 216 -4.40 25.66 3.84
CA ASN A 216 -4.36 26.19 2.48
C ASN A 216 -5.35 27.34 2.28
N ALA A 217 -6.60 27.19 2.74
CA ALA A 217 -7.61 28.24 2.66
C ALA A 217 -7.22 29.48 3.49
N LYS A 218 -6.60 29.30 4.68
CA LYS A 218 -6.06 30.41 5.49
C LYS A 218 -4.95 31.15 4.75
N MET A 219 -4.04 30.45 4.08
CA MET A 219 -2.97 31.07 3.28
C MET A 219 -3.56 31.93 2.16
N TYR A 220 -4.52 31.41 1.40
CA TYR A 220 -5.18 32.17 0.34
C TYR A 220 -5.93 33.40 0.87
N LYS A 221 -6.64 33.27 2.01
CA LYS A 221 -7.25 34.43 2.67
C LYS A 221 -6.21 35.43 3.20
N GLY A 222 -5.06 34.95 3.66
CA GLY A 222 -3.94 35.78 4.11
C GLY A 222 -3.29 36.62 3.01
N SER A 223 -3.33 36.16 1.76
CA SER A 223 -2.83 36.89 0.57
C SER A 223 -3.59 38.18 0.23
N LEU A 224 -4.71 38.44 0.94
CA LEU A 224 -5.49 39.65 0.82
C LEU A 224 -4.88 40.85 1.57
N LYS A 225 -3.94 40.60 2.48
CA LYS A 225 -3.15 41.62 3.18
C LYS A 225 -2.06 42.17 2.27
#